data_AF-X1SM81-F1
#
_entry.id   AF-X1SM81-F1
#
_cell.length_a   1.000
_cell.length_b   1.000
_cell.length_c   1.000
_cell.angle_alpha   90.00
_cell.angle_beta   90.00
_cell.angle_gamma   90.00
#
_symmetry.space_group_name_H-M   'P 1'
#
loop_
_entity.id
_entity.type
_entity.pdbx_description
1 polymer ?
#
loop_
_entity_poly.entity_id
_entity_poly.type
_entity_poly.pdbx_seq_one_letter_code
_entity_poly.pdbx_strand_id
1 'polypeptide(L)'
;LRRANVLPHGGGHKLNEVDGVAKVVLYPDGKVIIPRCGSKDGTSAYADMKEIPRGYRSVAVLDRARSLELGDHFAILRFIHGIKVDF
;
A
#
# COMPACT_ATOMS: atom_id res chain seq x y z
N LEU A 1 -11.67 3.10 16.02
CA LEU A 1 -10.94 3.98 15.08
C LEU A 1 -11.36 5.45 15.16
N ARG A 2 -12.65 5.81 15.12
CA ARG A 2 -13.10 7.23 15.27
C ARG A 2 -12.51 7.96 16.50
N ARG A 3 -12.35 7.24 17.62
CA ARG A 3 -11.79 7.81 18.87
C ARG A 3 -10.26 8.01 18.86
N ALA A 4 -9.55 7.47 17.88
CA ALA A 4 -8.08 7.49 17.86
C ALA A 4 -7.49 8.67 17.08
N ASN A 5 -8.32 9.48 16.39
CA ASN A 5 -7.89 10.61 15.55
C ASN A 5 -6.68 10.29 14.64
N VAL A 6 -6.77 9.16 13.93
CA VAL A 6 -5.69 8.67 13.05
C VAL A 6 -6.11 8.82 11.60
N LEU A 7 -5.24 9.44 10.80
CA LEU A 7 -5.34 9.53 9.34
C LEU A 7 -4.17 8.81 8.66
N PRO A 8 -4.37 8.27 7.45
CA PRO A 8 -3.30 7.66 6.69
C PRO A 8 -2.28 8.72 6.23
N HIS A 9 -0.99 8.47 6.47
CA HIS A 9 0.10 9.36 6.04
C HIS A 9 0.43 9.29 4.53
N GLY A 10 -0.11 8.31 3.80
CA GLY A 10 0.19 8.12 2.38
C GLY A 10 -0.62 6.98 1.75
N GLY A 11 -0.50 6.82 0.43
CA GLY A 11 -1.28 5.84 -0.33
C GLY A 11 -0.86 4.38 -0.15
N GLY A 12 0.29 4.14 0.49
CA GLY A 12 0.90 2.82 0.58
C GLY A 12 1.26 2.22 -0.79
N HIS A 13 2.08 1.16 -0.79
CA HIS A 13 2.44 0.47 -2.02
C HIS A 13 1.35 -0.51 -2.45
N LYS A 14 1.11 -0.56 -3.76
CA LYS A 14 0.42 -1.65 -4.45
C LYS A 14 1.48 -2.54 -5.08
N LEU A 15 1.46 -3.82 -4.75
CA LEU A 15 2.23 -4.84 -5.47
C LEU A 15 1.31 -5.36 -6.56
N ASN A 16 1.58 -4.99 -7.82
CA ASN A 16 0.62 -5.20 -8.92
C ASN A 16 0.30 -6.67 -9.19
N GLU A 17 1.23 -7.57 -8.87
CA GLU A 17 1.14 -9.00 -9.15
C GLU A 17 0.67 -9.81 -7.92
N VAL A 18 0.37 -9.11 -6.83
CA VAL A 18 -0.14 -9.68 -5.58
C VAL A 18 -1.60 -9.27 -5.42
N ASP A 19 -2.51 -10.23 -5.61
CA ASP A 19 -3.95 -9.99 -5.45
C ASP A 19 -4.36 -9.85 -3.99
N GLY A 20 -3.56 -10.41 -3.09
CA GLY A 20 -3.82 -10.34 -1.67
C GLY A 20 -2.84 -11.16 -0.86
N VAL A 21 -3.21 -11.40 0.39
CA VAL A 21 -2.45 -12.25 1.30
C VAL A 21 -3.11 -13.62 1.32
N ALA A 22 -2.35 -14.66 0.98
CA ALA A 22 -2.81 -16.04 1.09
C ALA A 22 -2.77 -16.50 2.55
N LYS A 23 -1.68 -16.18 3.27
CA LYS A 23 -1.48 -16.59 4.66
C LYS A 23 -0.58 -15.60 5.39
N VAL A 24 -0.80 -15.44 6.68
CA VAL A 24 0.14 -14.77 7.59
C VAL A 24 0.56 -15.78 8.64
N VAL A 25 1.87 -15.94 8.83
CA VAL A 25 2.43 -16.77 9.90
C VAL A 25 3.05 -15.83 10.92
N LEU A 26 2.61 -15.95 12.18
CA LEU A 26 3.10 -15.14 13.29
C LEU A 26 4.12 -15.93 14.10
N TYR A 27 5.18 -15.27 14.52
CA TYR A 27 6.23 -15.75 15.41
C TYR A 27 6.37 -14.77 16.58
N PRO A 28 6.95 -15.17 17.72
CA PRO A 28 7.09 -14.29 18.89
C PRO A 28 7.79 -12.94 18.60
N ASP A 29 8.69 -12.92 17.60
CA ASP A 29 9.53 -11.78 17.21
C ASP A 29 9.14 -11.17 15.86
N GLY A 30 8.08 -11.67 15.19
CA GLY A 30 7.76 -11.16 13.87
C GLY A 30 6.62 -11.86 13.14
N LYS A 31 6.56 -11.61 11.83
CA LYS A 31 5.56 -12.21 10.95
C LYS A 31 6.12 -12.43 9.56
N VAL A 32 5.67 -13.51 8.92
CA VAL A 32 5.86 -13.77 7.50
C VAL A 32 4.52 -13.64 6.80
N ILE A 33 4.46 -12.83 5.75
CA ILE A 33 3.28 -12.62 4.92
C ILE A 33 3.48 -13.41 3.63
N ILE A 34 2.63 -14.40 3.39
CA ILE A 34 2.62 -15.20 2.17
C ILE A 34 1.59 -14.58 1.22
N PRO A 35 2.03 -13.93 0.12
CA PRO A 35 1.13 -13.33 -0.85
C PRO A 35 0.39 -14.40 -1.66
N ARG A 36 -0.80 -14.05 -2.13
CA ARG A 36 -1.47 -14.74 -3.24
C ARG A 36 -1.06 -14.00 -4.52
N CYS A 37 -0.38 -14.69 -5.41
CA CYS A 37 -0.01 -14.18 -6.72
C CYS A 37 -0.92 -14.82 -7.77
N GLY A 38 -1.67 -14.00 -8.51
CA GLY A 38 -2.68 -14.46 -9.45
C GLY A 38 -2.98 -13.39 -10.49
N SER A 39 -1.95 -12.91 -11.19
CA SER A 39 -2.20 -12.09 -12.37
C SER A 39 -2.81 -12.97 -13.48
N LYS A 40 -3.73 -12.40 -14.28
CA LYS A 40 -4.29 -13.06 -15.48
C LYS A 40 -3.22 -13.36 -16.55
N ASP A 41 -2.03 -12.78 -16.41
CA ASP A 41 -0.94 -12.79 -17.40
C ASP A 41 0.20 -13.74 -17.02
N GLY A 42 0.04 -14.53 -15.95
CA GLY A 42 1.04 -15.49 -15.46
C GLY A 42 1.66 -15.09 -14.12
N THR A 43 2.27 -16.07 -13.44
CA THR A 43 2.92 -15.91 -12.15
C THR A 43 4.38 -15.51 -12.37
N SER A 44 4.75 -14.24 -12.12
CA SER A 44 6.16 -13.85 -12.04
C SER A 44 6.72 -14.19 -10.65
N ALA A 45 7.94 -14.72 -10.60
CA ALA A 45 8.69 -14.92 -9.36
C ALA A 45 9.79 -13.87 -9.26
N TYR A 46 9.98 -13.29 -8.07
CA TYR A 46 10.98 -12.28 -7.78
C TYR A 46 11.90 -12.75 -6.66
N ALA A 47 13.19 -12.44 -6.73
CA ALA A 47 14.15 -12.78 -5.69
C ALA A 47 14.09 -11.77 -4.52
N ASP A 48 13.72 -10.51 -4.79
CA ASP A 48 13.55 -9.45 -3.79
C ASP A 48 12.22 -8.69 -4.00
N MET A 49 11.53 -8.35 -2.91
CA MET A 49 10.37 -7.45 -2.90
C MET A 49 10.63 -6.05 -3.49
N LYS A 50 11.89 -5.61 -3.58
CA LYS A 50 12.28 -4.38 -4.27
C LYS A 50 12.14 -4.46 -5.78
N GLU A 51 12.17 -5.67 -6.35
CA GLU A 51 12.07 -5.92 -7.78
C GLU A 51 10.62 -5.87 -8.29
N ILE A 52 9.64 -6.02 -7.38
CA ILE A 52 8.22 -5.97 -7.73
C ILE A 52 7.85 -4.54 -8.14
N PRO A 53 7.30 -4.31 -9.34
CA PRO A 53 6.78 -3.01 -9.75
C PRO A 53 5.75 -2.48 -8.75
N ARG A 54 6.03 -1.32 -8.18
CA ARG A 54 5.19 -0.71 -7.13
C ARG A 54 4.29 0.35 -7.71
N GLY A 55 2.98 0.13 -7.61
CA GLY A 55 2.00 1.19 -7.69
C GLY A 55 1.80 1.88 -6.34
N TYR A 56 0.95 2.90 -6.33
CA TYR A 56 0.41 3.49 -5.10
C TYR A 56 -1.10 3.27 -5.04
N ARG A 57 -1.65 3.04 -3.84
CA ARG A 57 -3.09 2.89 -3.62
C ARG A 57 -3.74 4.17 -3.11
N SER A 58 -3.16 5.33 -3.45
CA SER A 58 -3.58 6.64 -2.93
C SER A 58 -5.09 6.88 -3.07
N VAL A 59 -5.66 6.64 -4.25
CA VAL A 59 -7.10 6.81 -4.48
C VAL A 59 -7.93 5.89 -3.57
N ALA A 60 -7.63 4.59 -3.53
CA ALA A 60 -8.37 3.65 -2.70
C ALA A 60 -8.25 3.95 -1.19
N VAL A 61 -7.10 4.46 -0.73
CA VAL A 61 -6.91 4.90 0.65
C VAL A 61 -7.76 6.14 0.96
N LEU A 62 -7.81 7.11 0.05
CA LEU A 62 -8.65 8.29 0.19
C LEU A 62 -10.14 7.92 0.22
N ASP A 63 -10.59 7.07 -0.71
CA ASP A 63 -11.97 6.57 -0.75
C ASP A 63 -12.34 5.86 0.55
N ARG A 64 -11.42 5.04 1.08
CA ARG A 64 -11.64 4.34 2.35
C ARG A 64 -11.70 5.30 3.53
N ALA A 65 -10.81 6.28 3.60
CA ALA A 65 -10.82 7.30 4.64
C ALA A 65 -12.13 8.10 4.65
N ARG A 66 -12.62 8.46 3.46
CA ARG A 66 -13.91 9.13 3.28
C ARG A 66 -15.09 8.24 3.69
N SER A 67 -15.11 6.97 3.28
CA SER A 67 -16.18 6.02 3.66
C SER A 67 -16.28 5.77 5.16
N LEU A 68 -15.18 5.97 5.89
CA LEU A 68 -15.10 5.79 7.33
C LEU A 68 -15.35 7.09 8.10
N GLU A 69 -15.61 8.20 7.39
CA GLU A 69 -15.80 9.55 7.94
C GLU A 69 -14.62 9.96 8.84
N LEU A 70 -13.38 9.64 8.41
CA LEU A 70 -12.18 9.99 9.18
C LEU A 70 -11.72 11.45 8.95
N GLY A 71 -12.18 12.08 7.87
CA GLY A 71 -11.90 13.47 7.53
C GLY A 71 -12.39 13.84 6.14
N ASP A 72 -12.41 15.14 5.86
CA ASP A 72 -12.86 15.69 4.59
C ASP A 72 -11.70 15.91 3.62
N HIS A 73 -11.96 15.69 2.34
CA HIS A 73 -10.99 15.93 1.28
C HIS A 73 -10.99 17.41 0.87
N PHE A 74 -9.87 18.10 1.10
CA PHE A 74 -9.74 19.53 0.77
C PHE A 74 -9.25 19.79 -0.67
N ALA A 75 -8.15 19.16 -1.09
CA ALA A 75 -7.53 19.42 -2.40
C ALA A 75 -6.63 18.26 -2.88
N ILE A 76 -6.46 18.15 -4.21
CA ILE A 76 -5.46 17.28 -4.84
C ILE A 76 -4.34 18.16 -5.39
N LEU A 77 -3.11 17.94 -4.94
CA LEU A 77 -1.93 18.61 -5.47
C LEU A 77 -1.29 17.77 -6.57
N ARG A 78 -0.97 18.39 -7.71
CA ARG A 78 -0.17 17.76 -8.76
C ARG A 78 1.30 17.99 -8.46
N PHE A 79 2.06 16.90 -8.33
CA PHE A 79 3.50 16.98 -8.19
C PHE A 79 4.13 17.47 -9.50
N ILE A 80 4.92 18.55 -9.43
CA ILE A 80 5.62 19.14 -10.58
C ILE A 80 7.08 18.73 -10.58
N HIS A 81 7.76 18.86 -9.44
CA HIS A 81 9.16 18.51 -9.25
C HIS A 81 9.45 18.31 -7.75
N GLY A 82 10.49 17.53 -7.42
CA GLY A 82 11.00 17.42 -6.06
C GLY A 82 12.50 17.14 -6.05
N ILE A 83 13.14 17.59 -4.98
CA ILE A 83 14.57 17.47 -4.75
C ILE A 83 14.76 16.36 -3.72
N LYS A 84 15.51 15.31 -4.09
CA LYS A 84 15.93 14.25 -3.16
C LYS A 84 17.36 14.54 -2.75
N VAL A 85 17.58 14.73 -1.44
CA VAL A 85 18.92 14.85 -0.86
C VAL A 85 19.25 13.50 -0.24
N ASP A 86 20.30 12.87 -0.75
CA ASP A 86 20.82 11.63 -0.17
C ASP A 86 21.82 12.02 0.93
N PHE A 87 21.57 11.56 2.16
CA PHE A 87 22.44 11.71 3.32
C PHE A 87 23.24 10.43 3.56
#